data_AF-A0A7X7QHS1-F1
#
_entry.id   AF-A0A7X7QHS1-F1
#
_cell.length_a   1.000
_cell.length_b   1.000
_cell.length_c   1.000
_cell.angle_alpha   90.00
_cell.angle_beta   90.00
_cell.angle_gamma   90.00
#
_symmetry.space_group_name_H-M   'P 1'
#
loop_
_entity.id
_entity.type
_entity.pdbx_description
1 polymer ?
#
loop_
_entity_poly.entity_id
_entity_poly.type
_entity_poly.pdbx_seq_one_letter_code
_entity_poly.pdbx_strand_id
1 'polypeptide(L)'
;NNKPVPDEIKYLAGLQRINYVFVYPERQDVVLVGVGEAWKVDGKGNVVGAKSGGPVILLDDLLVALRTARGASQGGITCSIDPTPEGLERMKQVTTGPVSGGQQAQTFAATLAKSLGMQRISVHGVPATSHFARVLVAADYRMKRIAMNLDPSPVRGLTSYLQMISPRTRGIRTPRFWLEPSYAALLHDVDGLAFELSGSSVKAMTEEDFLVEGGAIKHSGQANPIAQRWADMMTEKYPELAVADPVFGQLHNCMDLAVIGALVVRENLLDKAGLSLPTIMDSTELGMIEFFPPKQVESQASVMNVKGRWVATASGGVAINSWGIVEKLLRDSDKVAPARDKAVPVDNVWWWN
;
A
#
# COMPACT_ATOMS: atom_id res chain seq x y z
N ASN A 1 14.50 -30.36 -2.13
CA ASN A 1 14.03 -31.49 -1.30
C ASN A 1 12.50 -31.55 -1.05
N ASN A 2 11.64 -30.79 -1.76
CA ASN A 2 10.17 -30.81 -1.59
C ASN A 2 9.65 -30.71 -0.14
N LYS A 3 10.47 -30.19 0.79
CA LYS A 3 10.05 -29.93 2.17
C LYS A 3 9.41 -28.53 2.20
N PRO A 4 8.34 -28.34 2.96
CA PRO A 4 7.76 -27.01 3.13
C PRO A 4 8.80 -26.09 3.78
N VAL A 5 8.81 -24.83 3.36
CA VAL A 5 9.60 -23.78 4.02
C VAL A 5 9.14 -23.70 5.49
N PRO A 6 10.05 -23.73 6.49
CA PRO A 6 9.70 -23.56 7.90
C PRO A 6 8.98 -22.23 8.15
N ASP A 7 8.04 -22.21 9.10
CA ASP A 7 7.24 -21.01 9.39
C ASP A 7 8.10 -19.83 9.87
N GLU A 8 9.16 -20.09 10.62
CA GLU A 8 10.12 -19.05 11.00
C GLU A 8 10.71 -18.35 9.77
N ILE A 9 11.00 -19.06 8.68
CA ILE A 9 11.50 -18.45 7.44
C ILE A 9 10.36 -17.76 6.69
N LYS A 10 9.17 -18.39 6.59
CA LYS A 10 8.00 -17.78 5.93
C LYS A 10 7.61 -16.44 6.53
N TYR A 11 7.79 -16.30 7.84
CA TYR A 11 7.42 -15.12 8.62
C TYR A 11 8.62 -14.30 9.07
N LEU A 12 9.80 -14.51 8.46
CA LEU A 12 11.04 -13.78 8.74
C LEU A 12 11.31 -13.57 10.24
N ALA A 13 11.19 -14.65 11.01
CA ALA A 13 11.36 -14.69 12.47
C ALA A 13 10.46 -13.71 13.24
N GLY A 14 9.30 -13.36 12.68
CA GLY A 14 8.36 -12.44 13.30
C GLY A 14 8.70 -10.96 13.08
N LEU A 15 9.57 -10.64 12.12
CA LEU A 15 9.87 -9.27 11.73
C LEU A 15 8.59 -8.57 11.26
N GLN A 16 8.26 -7.43 11.87
CA GLN A 16 7.06 -6.65 11.58
C GLN A 16 7.37 -5.35 10.87
N ARG A 17 8.53 -4.75 11.11
CA ARG A 17 8.99 -3.51 10.47
C ARG A 17 10.47 -3.56 10.21
N ILE A 18 10.92 -2.89 9.15
CA ILE A 18 12.35 -2.75 8.83
C ILE A 18 12.73 -1.29 9.02
N ASN A 19 13.72 -1.07 9.88
CA ASN A 19 14.28 0.24 10.17
C ASN A 19 15.63 0.43 9.49
N TYR A 20 16.40 -0.64 9.34
CA TYR A 20 17.73 -0.59 8.76
C TYR A 20 18.00 -1.72 7.78
N VAL A 21 18.92 -1.46 6.85
CA VAL A 21 19.56 -2.45 5.99
C VAL A 21 21.05 -2.35 6.20
N PHE A 22 21.69 -3.44 6.63
CA PHE A 22 23.13 -3.49 6.88
C PHE A 22 23.81 -4.46 5.93
N VAL A 23 25.00 -4.10 5.47
CA VAL A 23 25.85 -4.90 4.60
C VAL A 23 27.10 -5.30 5.38
N TYR A 24 27.41 -6.59 5.41
CA TYR A 24 28.58 -7.16 6.06
C TYR A 24 29.42 -7.91 5.02
N PRO A 25 30.30 -7.21 4.27
CA PRO A 25 31.14 -7.85 3.25
C PRO A 25 32.01 -8.98 3.80
N GLU A 26 32.48 -8.85 5.04
CA GLU A 26 33.29 -9.85 5.72
C GLU A 26 32.54 -11.15 6.05
N ARG A 27 31.20 -11.11 6.02
CA ARG A 27 30.32 -12.27 6.21
C ARG A 27 29.57 -12.68 4.94
N GLN A 28 29.71 -11.90 3.87
CA GLN A 28 28.90 -12.03 2.67
C GLN A 28 27.40 -11.94 2.94
N ASP A 29 26.99 -11.02 3.82
CA ASP A 29 25.59 -10.91 4.26
C ASP A 29 24.99 -9.51 4.03
N VAL A 30 23.68 -9.51 3.77
CA VAL A 30 22.81 -8.32 3.87
C VAL A 30 21.72 -8.62 4.89
N VAL A 31 21.61 -7.77 5.91
CA VAL A 31 20.76 -7.97 7.07
C VAL A 31 19.66 -6.91 7.09
N LEU A 32 18.41 -7.36 7.20
CA LEU A 32 17.25 -6.51 7.43
C LEU A 32 17.00 -6.42 8.94
N VAL A 33 17.02 -5.22 9.49
CA VAL A 33 16.90 -5.00 10.94
C VAL A 33 15.69 -4.14 11.24
N GLY A 34 14.91 -4.53 12.24
CA GLY A 34 13.84 -3.71 12.79
C GLY A 34 13.07 -4.44 13.86
N VAL A 35 11.81 -4.06 14.07
CA VAL A 35 10.99 -4.60 15.15
C VAL A 35 10.48 -5.98 14.77
N GLY A 36 10.80 -7.00 15.57
CA GLY A 36 10.27 -8.35 15.44
C GLY A 36 9.80 -8.91 16.78
N GLU A 37 8.81 -9.81 16.75
CA GLU A 37 8.36 -10.55 17.94
C GLU A 37 7.69 -11.88 17.55
N ALA A 38 7.44 -12.75 18.53
CA ALA A 38 6.66 -13.98 18.30
C ALA A 38 5.29 -13.67 17.66
N TRP A 39 4.81 -14.52 16.75
CA TRP A 39 3.57 -14.28 16.00
C TRP A 39 2.43 -15.22 16.40
N LYS A 40 1.22 -14.84 16.00
CA LYS A 40 0.00 -15.65 16.12
C LYS A 40 -0.90 -15.42 14.91
N VAL A 41 -1.86 -16.31 14.71
CA VAL A 41 -2.97 -16.08 13.78
C VAL A 41 -4.09 -15.37 14.54
N ASP A 42 -4.54 -14.22 14.04
CA ASP A 42 -5.66 -13.47 14.63
C ASP A 42 -7.02 -14.12 14.30
N GLY A 43 -8.10 -13.60 14.89
CA GLY A 43 -9.46 -14.10 14.64
C GLY A 43 -9.98 -13.91 13.21
N LYS A 44 -9.22 -13.22 12.35
CA LYS A 44 -9.53 -12.98 10.93
C LYS A 44 -8.60 -13.78 9.99
N GLY A 45 -7.68 -14.58 10.54
CA GLY A 45 -6.75 -15.40 9.78
C GLY A 45 -5.46 -14.69 9.35
N ASN A 46 -5.17 -13.49 9.86
CA ASN A 46 -3.92 -12.80 9.58
C ASN A 46 -2.81 -13.25 10.53
N VAL A 47 -1.58 -13.32 10.04
CA VAL A 47 -0.39 -13.56 10.88
C VAL A 47 0.12 -12.22 11.41
N VAL A 48 0.04 -12.05 12.73
CA VAL A 48 0.34 -10.80 13.42
C VAL A 48 1.26 -11.02 14.62
N GLY A 49 1.96 -9.99 15.05
CA GLY A 49 2.72 -9.95 16.29
C GLY A 49 1.85 -10.31 17.49
N ALA A 50 2.35 -11.20 18.35
CA ALA A 50 1.59 -11.75 19.46
C ALA A 50 1.19 -10.68 20.48
N LYS A 51 2.02 -9.63 20.65
CA LYS A 51 1.79 -8.53 21.59
C LYS A 51 1.28 -7.26 20.88
N SER A 52 1.91 -6.86 19.78
CA SER A 52 1.57 -5.61 19.08
C SER A 52 0.27 -5.70 18.27
N GLY A 53 -0.05 -6.89 17.75
CA GLY A 53 -1.11 -7.07 16.75
C GLY A 53 -0.76 -6.54 15.34
N GLY A 54 0.45 -6.05 15.12
CA GLY A 54 0.92 -5.60 13.81
C GLY A 54 1.20 -6.79 12.87
N PRO A 55 1.03 -6.64 11.54
CA PRO A 55 1.27 -7.73 10.61
C PRO A 55 2.75 -8.08 10.49
N VAL A 56 3.03 -9.38 10.39
CA VAL A 56 4.37 -9.90 10.16
C VAL A 56 4.73 -9.79 8.68
N ILE A 57 5.99 -9.52 8.38
CA ILE A 57 6.53 -9.48 7.03
C ILE A 57 6.64 -10.91 6.51
N LEU A 58 6.15 -11.14 5.28
CA LEU A 58 6.17 -12.44 4.65
C LEU A 58 7.37 -12.59 3.72
N LEU A 59 7.97 -13.78 3.69
CA LEU A 59 8.99 -14.14 2.71
C LEU A 59 8.48 -13.89 1.28
N ASP A 60 7.25 -14.29 0.96
CA ASP A 60 6.66 -14.10 -0.37
C ASP A 60 6.68 -12.63 -0.82
N ASP A 61 6.39 -11.69 0.08
CA ASP A 61 6.40 -10.26 -0.25
C ASP A 61 7.84 -9.73 -0.43
N LEU A 62 8.80 -10.25 0.37
CA LEU A 62 10.23 -9.95 0.18
C LEU A 62 10.72 -10.47 -1.18
N LEU A 63 10.35 -11.70 -1.56
CA LEU A 63 10.69 -12.28 -2.87
C LEU A 63 10.15 -11.42 -4.01
N VAL A 64 8.87 -11.01 -3.92
CA VAL A 64 8.25 -10.13 -4.92
C VAL A 64 9.03 -8.82 -5.01
N ALA A 65 9.33 -8.17 -3.88
CA ALA A 65 10.04 -6.90 -3.89
C ALA A 65 11.43 -6.99 -4.51
N LEU A 66 12.22 -8.01 -4.16
CA LEU A 66 13.57 -8.22 -4.71
C LEU A 66 13.52 -8.56 -6.22
N ARG A 67 12.63 -9.46 -6.62
CA ARG A 67 12.52 -9.93 -8.02
C ARG A 67 11.98 -8.85 -8.97
N THR A 68 11.12 -7.98 -8.47
CA THR A 68 10.48 -6.93 -9.28
C THR A 68 11.19 -5.58 -9.23
N ALA A 69 12.15 -5.40 -8.31
CA ALA A 69 12.85 -4.14 -8.09
C ALA A 69 13.38 -3.49 -9.37
N ARG A 70 14.05 -4.25 -10.26
CA ARG A 70 14.55 -3.71 -11.54
C ARG A 70 13.41 -3.25 -12.45
N GLY A 71 12.35 -4.06 -12.59
CA GLY A 71 11.19 -3.72 -13.43
C GLY A 71 10.41 -2.50 -12.91
N ALA A 72 10.31 -2.34 -11.58
CA ALA A 72 9.65 -1.20 -10.95
C ALA A 72 10.31 0.16 -11.29
N SER A 73 11.56 0.18 -11.77
CA SER A 73 12.21 1.42 -12.25
C SER A 73 11.51 2.04 -13.47
N GLN A 74 10.72 1.27 -14.23
CA GLN A 74 10.11 1.69 -15.50
C GLN A 74 8.65 2.17 -15.38
N GLY A 75 8.17 2.45 -14.17
CA GLY A 75 6.78 2.89 -13.97
C GLY A 75 6.24 2.77 -12.54
N GLY A 76 7.07 2.30 -11.59
CA GLY A 76 6.67 2.05 -10.22
C GLY A 76 5.79 0.82 -10.05
N ILE A 77 5.29 0.64 -8.84
CA ILE A 77 4.29 -0.38 -8.50
C ILE A 77 2.98 0.33 -8.23
N THR A 78 1.91 -0.10 -8.90
CA THR A 78 0.59 0.55 -8.74
C THR A 78 -0.53 -0.48 -8.70
N CYS A 79 -1.60 -0.12 -8.00
CA CYS A 79 -2.91 -0.73 -8.22
C CYS A 79 -3.98 0.35 -8.36
N SER A 80 -5.05 0.04 -9.09
CA SER A 80 -6.22 0.90 -9.17
C SER A 80 -7.51 0.09 -9.27
N ILE A 81 -8.60 0.71 -8.85
CA ILE A 81 -9.97 0.20 -9.00
C ILE A 81 -10.77 1.34 -9.62
N ASP A 82 -11.06 1.18 -10.92
CA ASP A 82 -11.63 2.25 -11.76
C ASP A 82 -12.87 1.74 -12.52
N PRO A 83 -13.93 2.57 -12.67
CA PRO A 83 -15.04 2.31 -13.57
C PRO A 83 -14.59 1.97 -14.99
N THR A 84 -15.37 1.14 -15.68
CA THR A 84 -15.17 0.97 -17.12
C THR A 84 -15.63 2.21 -17.90
N PRO A 85 -15.08 2.48 -19.10
CA PRO A 85 -15.55 3.57 -19.95
C PRO A 85 -17.06 3.53 -20.19
N GLU A 86 -17.62 2.33 -20.40
CA GLU A 86 -19.06 2.14 -20.60
C GLU A 86 -19.86 2.43 -19.31
N GLY A 87 -19.29 2.10 -18.15
CA GLY A 87 -19.87 2.43 -16.85
C GLY A 87 -19.94 3.93 -16.59
N LEU A 88 -18.89 4.67 -16.96
CA LEU A 88 -18.87 6.12 -16.89
C LEU A 88 -19.91 6.75 -17.82
N GLU A 89 -20.06 6.25 -19.04
CA GLU A 89 -21.06 6.75 -19.99
C GLU A 89 -22.50 6.51 -19.50
N ARG A 90 -22.79 5.31 -18.98
CA ARG A 90 -24.09 5.03 -18.34
C ARG A 90 -24.35 5.94 -17.14
N MET A 91 -23.33 6.23 -16.33
CA MET A 91 -23.46 7.12 -15.18
C MET A 91 -23.81 8.56 -15.61
N LYS A 92 -23.17 9.08 -16.67
CA LYS A 92 -23.49 10.40 -17.25
C LYS A 92 -24.95 10.53 -17.64
N GLN A 93 -25.49 9.52 -18.32
CA GLN A 93 -26.89 9.53 -18.78
C GLN A 93 -27.90 9.58 -17.62
N VAL A 94 -27.54 9.05 -16.44
CA VAL A 94 -28.39 9.09 -15.24
C VAL A 94 -28.22 10.40 -14.45
N THR A 95 -27.08 11.08 -14.56
CA THR A 95 -26.78 12.30 -13.77
C THR A 95 -27.32 13.60 -14.36
N THR A 96 -27.91 13.57 -15.56
CA THR A 96 -28.50 14.74 -16.25
C THR A 96 -29.93 15.08 -15.81
N GLY A 97 -30.57 14.28 -14.93
CA GLY A 97 -31.92 14.52 -14.44
C GLY A 97 -32.01 15.31 -13.12
N PRO A 98 -33.11 16.01 -12.83
CA PRO A 98 -33.31 16.70 -11.56
C PRO A 98 -33.44 15.68 -10.41
N VAL A 99 -32.63 15.86 -9.37
CA VAL A 99 -32.63 15.00 -8.19
C VAL A 99 -33.50 15.63 -7.10
N SER A 100 -34.56 14.93 -6.71
CA SER A 100 -35.37 15.24 -5.52
C SER A 100 -34.88 14.49 -4.27
N GLY A 101 -35.03 15.11 -3.10
CA GLY A 101 -34.53 14.59 -1.81
C GLY A 101 -35.37 13.45 -1.21
N GLY A 102 -34.84 12.82 -0.14
CA GLY A 102 -35.55 11.77 0.62
C GLY A 102 -35.30 10.35 0.11
N GLN A 103 -36.32 9.49 0.15
CA GLN A 103 -36.23 8.07 -0.24
C GLN A 103 -35.80 7.87 -1.71
N GLN A 104 -36.17 8.81 -2.60
CA GLN A 104 -35.72 8.87 -4.00
C GLN A 104 -34.21 8.99 -4.14
N ALA A 105 -33.51 9.56 -3.15
CA ALA A 105 -32.06 9.74 -3.17
C ALA A 105 -31.29 8.44 -2.87
N GLN A 106 -31.82 7.55 -2.02
CA GLN A 106 -31.24 6.22 -1.80
C GLN A 106 -31.45 5.31 -3.02
N THR A 107 -32.66 5.34 -3.61
CA THR A 107 -32.96 4.58 -4.83
C THR A 107 -32.07 5.05 -5.99
N PHE A 108 -31.85 6.35 -6.16
CA PHE A 108 -30.97 6.88 -7.19
C PHE A 108 -29.48 6.59 -6.95
N ALA A 109 -29.00 6.53 -5.69
CA ALA A 109 -27.64 6.08 -5.38
C ALA A 109 -27.42 4.62 -5.80
N ALA A 110 -28.39 3.75 -5.50
CA ALA A 110 -28.38 2.36 -5.97
C ALA A 110 -28.44 2.30 -7.51
N THR A 111 -29.24 3.15 -8.16
CA THR A 111 -29.28 3.25 -9.63
C THR A 111 -27.94 3.71 -10.21
N LEU A 112 -27.27 4.71 -9.63
CA LEU A 112 -25.95 5.17 -10.09
C LEU A 112 -24.87 4.09 -9.92
N ALA A 113 -24.82 3.43 -8.76
CA ALA A 113 -23.90 2.33 -8.52
C ALA A 113 -24.15 1.19 -9.52
N LYS A 114 -25.42 0.88 -9.80
CA LYS A 114 -25.82 -0.10 -10.82
C LYS A 114 -25.41 0.35 -12.23
N SER A 115 -25.55 1.64 -12.56
CA SER A 115 -25.17 2.20 -13.86
C SER A 115 -23.67 2.17 -14.09
N LEU A 116 -22.86 2.50 -13.08
CA LEU A 116 -21.41 2.30 -13.14
C LEU A 116 -21.07 0.83 -13.40
N GLY A 117 -21.72 -0.09 -12.68
CA GLY A 117 -21.52 -1.52 -12.86
C GLY A 117 -20.22 -2.01 -12.22
N MET A 118 -19.60 -3.03 -12.82
CA MET A 118 -18.33 -3.55 -12.34
C MET A 118 -17.19 -2.58 -12.66
N GLN A 119 -16.29 -2.37 -11.71
CA GLN A 119 -15.05 -1.63 -11.89
C GLN A 119 -13.93 -2.59 -12.22
N ARG A 120 -12.97 -2.13 -13.02
CA ARG A 120 -11.78 -2.88 -13.39
C ARG A 120 -10.70 -2.69 -12.34
N ILE A 121 -10.09 -3.79 -11.93
CA ILE A 121 -8.90 -3.80 -11.09
C ILE A 121 -7.67 -3.92 -11.99
N SER A 122 -6.71 -3.03 -11.81
CA SER A 122 -5.43 -3.07 -12.52
C SER A 122 -4.28 -3.10 -11.52
N VAL A 123 -3.26 -3.91 -11.79
CA VAL A 123 -2.02 -4.00 -11.00
C VAL A 123 -0.83 -3.95 -11.95
N HIS A 124 0.16 -3.13 -11.63
CA HIS A 124 1.39 -2.97 -12.41
C HIS A 124 2.62 -3.02 -11.50
N GLY A 125 3.75 -3.46 -12.05
CA GLY A 125 5.04 -3.52 -11.34
C GLY A 125 5.27 -4.79 -10.51
N VAL A 126 4.22 -5.55 -10.17
CA VAL A 126 4.30 -6.83 -9.45
C VAL A 126 3.38 -7.89 -10.09
N PRO A 127 3.64 -9.20 -9.88
CA PRO A 127 2.75 -10.25 -10.38
C PRO A 127 1.35 -10.13 -9.76
N ALA A 128 0.30 -10.06 -10.58
CA ALA A 128 -1.08 -9.90 -10.11
C ALA A 128 -1.56 -11.09 -9.23
N THR A 129 -0.93 -12.25 -9.38
CA THR A 129 -1.19 -13.47 -8.59
C THR A 129 -0.47 -13.49 -7.25
N SER A 130 0.36 -12.49 -6.92
CA SER A 130 1.12 -12.47 -5.66
C SER A 130 0.29 -12.01 -4.46
N HIS A 131 0.73 -12.40 -3.25
CA HIS A 131 0.21 -11.83 -2.01
C HIS A 131 0.36 -10.30 -1.98
N PHE A 132 1.53 -9.79 -2.38
CA PHE A 132 1.81 -8.36 -2.53
C PHE A 132 0.72 -7.63 -3.32
N ALA A 133 0.38 -8.10 -4.53
CA ALA A 133 -0.67 -7.51 -5.35
C ALA A 133 -2.05 -7.52 -4.67
N ARG A 134 -2.37 -8.61 -3.97
CA ARG A 134 -3.62 -8.75 -3.20
C ARG A 134 -3.69 -7.71 -2.08
N VAL A 135 -2.58 -7.47 -1.37
CA VAL A 135 -2.50 -6.45 -0.31
C VAL A 135 -2.75 -5.05 -0.87
N LEU A 136 -2.12 -4.70 -2.00
CA LEU A 136 -2.33 -3.38 -2.63
C LEU A 136 -3.80 -3.13 -2.93
N VAL A 137 -4.45 -4.08 -3.62
CA VAL A 137 -5.86 -3.98 -4.02
C VAL A 137 -6.78 -3.98 -2.79
N ALA A 138 -6.51 -4.84 -1.81
CA ALA A 138 -7.32 -4.94 -0.60
C ALA A 138 -7.26 -3.66 0.25
N ALA A 139 -6.08 -3.04 0.36
CA ALA A 139 -5.91 -1.79 1.09
C ALA A 139 -6.64 -0.62 0.40
N ASP A 140 -6.54 -0.47 -0.93
CA ASP A 140 -7.30 0.54 -1.67
C ASP A 140 -8.82 0.32 -1.52
N TYR A 141 -9.28 -0.91 -1.71
CA TYR A 141 -10.69 -1.26 -1.56
C TYR A 141 -11.19 -0.92 -0.14
N ARG A 142 -10.41 -1.27 0.90
CA ARG A 142 -10.78 -1.02 2.28
C ARG A 142 -10.78 0.47 2.62
N MET A 143 -9.79 1.22 2.14
CA MET A 143 -9.75 2.69 2.27
C MET A 143 -11.00 3.32 1.68
N LYS A 144 -11.39 2.93 0.46
CA LYS A 144 -12.59 3.46 -0.22
C LYS A 144 -13.85 3.18 0.60
N ARG A 145 -13.99 1.98 1.16
CA ARG A 145 -15.15 1.63 2.01
C ARG A 145 -15.24 2.46 3.28
N ILE A 146 -14.11 2.75 3.93
CA ILE A 146 -14.05 3.65 5.09
C ILE A 146 -14.40 5.09 4.68
N ALA A 147 -13.79 5.60 3.60
CA ALA A 147 -14.04 6.94 3.08
C ALA A 147 -15.52 7.16 2.74
N MET A 148 -16.15 6.13 2.17
CA MET A 148 -17.53 6.13 1.71
C MET A 148 -18.54 5.64 2.76
N ASN A 149 -18.13 5.51 4.02
CA ASN A 149 -19.01 5.12 5.13
C ASN A 149 -19.78 3.81 4.88
N LEU A 150 -19.23 2.91 4.07
CA LEU A 150 -19.78 1.57 3.85
C LEU A 150 -19.43 0.64 5.00
N ASP A 151 -18.24 0.84 5.54
CA ASP A 151 -17.80 0.21 6.77
C ASP A 151 -17.43 1.30 7.77
N PRO A 152 -17.75 1.11 9.06
CA PRO A 152 -17.22 1.99 10.10
C PRO A 152 -15.70 1.83 10.14
N SER A 153 -15.00 2.96 10.35
CA SER A 153 -13.59 2.92 10.70
C SER A 153 -13.41 2.14 12.01
N PRO A 154 -12.45 1.21 12.10
CA PRO A 154 -12.12 0.55 13.36
C PRO A 154 -11.31 1.46 14.31
N VAL A 155 -10.87 2.64 13.84
CA VAL A 155 -10.09 3.63 14.60
C VAL A 155 -10.96 4.81 14.99
N ARG A 156 -10.95 5.16 16.28
CA ARG A 156 -11.65 6.33 16.81
C ARG A 156 -11.07 7.62 16.24
N GLY A 157 -11.95 8.51 15.79
CA GLY A 157 -11.57 9.82 15.25
C GLY A 157 -11.27 9.82 13.75
N LEU A 158 -11.17 8.66 13.10
CA LEU A 158 -11.15 8.56 11.65
C LEU A 158 -12.59 8.48 11.11
N THR A 159 -13.19 9.64 10.89
CA THR A 159 -14.55 9.73 10.31
C THR A 159 -14.51 9.51 8.80
N SER A 160 -15.62 9.04 8.21
CA SER A 160 -15.71 8.93 6.76
C SER A 160 -15.68 10.32 6.09
N TYR A 161 -15.10 10.40 4.88
CA TYR A 161 -15.12 11.63 4.08
C TYR A 161 -16.55 12.13 3.87
N LEU A 162 -17.49 11.21 3.65
CA LEU A 162 -18.92 11.50 3.53
C LEU A 162 -19.53 12.26 4.70
N GLN A 163 -19.10 11.96 5.92
CA GLN A 163 -19.56 12.67 7.13
C GLN A 163 -18.98 14.08 7.24
N MET A 164 -17.84 14.36 6.59
CA MET A 164 -17.19 15.68 6.59
C MET A 164 -17.82 16.68 5.62
N ILE A 165 -18.61 16.22 4.65
CA ILE A 165 -19.20 17.08 3.62
C ILE A 165 -20.38 17.87 4.20
N SER A 166 -20.25 19.19 4.18
CA SER A 166 -21.28 20.11 4.66
C SER A 166 -22.60 19.98 3.92
N PRO A 167 -23.75 20.09 4.62
CA PRO A 167 -25.09 20.40 4.09
C PRO A 167 -25.12 21.44 2.95
N ARG A 168 -24.18 22.38 3.05
CA ARG A 168 -23.88 23.52 2.18
C ARG A 168 -23.58 23.19 0.73
N THR A 169 -22.86 22.10 0.53
CA THR A 169 -22.07 21.84 -0.68
C THR A 169 -22.97 21.41 -1.84
N ARG A 170 -22.93 22.12 -2.97
CA ARG A 170 -23.67 21.78 -4.21
C ARG A 170 -22.74 21.04 -5.20
N GLY A 171 -23.33 20.21 -6.07
CA GLY A 171 -22.61 19.47 -7.13
C GLY A 171 -22.18 18.06 -6.75
N ILE A 172 -21.78 17.27 -7.76
CA ILE A 172 -21.17 15.94 -7.58
C ILE A 172 -19.70 16.15 -7.23
N ARG A 173 -19.22 15.51 -6.16
CA ARG A 173 -17.80 15.49 -5.79
C ARG A 173 -17.18 14.17 -6.18
N THR A 174 -16.01 14.24 -6.80
CA THR A 174 -15.27 13.08 -7.30
C THR A 174 -13.84 13.09 -6.78
N PRO A 175 -13.62 13.08 -5.44
CA PRO A 175 -12.27 13.01 -4.93
C PRO A 175 -11.69 11.65 -5.28
N ARG A 176 -10.44 11.68 -5.73
CA ARG A 176 -9.57 10.52 -5.86
C ARG A 176 -8.77 10.40 -4.57
N PHE A 177 -8.69 9.20 -4.03
CA PHE A 177 -7.87 8.87 -2.85
C PHE A 177 -6.92 7.73 -3.20
N TRP A 178 -5.64 7.86 -2.87
CA TRP A 178 -4.67 6.78 -3.03
C TRP A 178 -3.66 6.78 -1.88
N LEU A 179 -2.93 5.69 -1.71
CA LEU A 179 -1.90 5.55 -0.69
C LEU A 179 -0.52 5.51 -1.32
N GLU A 180 0.42 6.27 -0.74
CA GLU A 180 1.82 6.29 -1.12
C GLU A 180 2.71 6.12 0.12
N PRO A 181 3.89 5.51 -0.02
CA PRO A 181 4.86 5.53 1.05
C PRO A 181 5.41 6.94 1.28
N SER A 182 5.72 7.26 2.54
CA SER A 182 6.31 8.53 2.92
C SER A 182 7.45 8.30 3.91
N TYR A 183 8.61 8.87 3.62
CA TYR A 183 9.81 8.80 4.46
C TYR A 183 10.30 10.22 4.74
N ALA A 184 10.87 10.42 5.92
CA ALA A 184 11.58 11.66 6.23
C ALA A 184 12.92 11.73 5.47
N ALA A 185 13.66 10.61 5.46
CA ALA A 185 14.91 10.44 4.73
C ALA A 185 15.25 8.95 4.59
N LEU A 186 16.10 8.61 3.63
CA LEU A 186 16.87 7.37 3.65
C LEU A 186 18.31 7.73 4.00
N LEU A 187 18.77 7.39 5.19
CA LEU A 187 20.12 7.73 5.64
C LEU A 187 21.08 6.61 5.29
N HIS A 188 22.32 6.93 4.95
CA HIS A 188 23.38 5.94 4.84
C HIS A 188 24.71 6.42 5.40
N ASP A 189 25.57 5.50 5.80
CA ASP A 189 26.95 5.81 6.16
C ASP A 189 27.81 6.12 4.92
N VAL A 190 29.00 6.68 5.17
CA VAL A 190 29.94 7.09 4.11
C VAL A 190 30.38 5.91 3.23
N ASP A 191 30.46 4.71 3.80
CA ASP A 191 30.88 3.50 3.10
C ASP A 191 29.73 2.85 2.31
N GLY A 192 28.50 3.31 2.51
CA GLY A 192 27.30 2.73 1.89
C GLY A 192 27.10 1.27 2.30
N LEU A 193 27.40 0.95 3.56
CA LEU A 193 27.25 -0.35 4.22
C LEU A 193 26.15 -0.35 5.28
N ALA A 194 25.67 0.81 5.69
CA ALA A 194 24.58 0.93 6.65
C ALA A 194 23.52 1.91 6.14
N PHE A 195 22.25 1.51 6.17
CA PHE A 195 21.12 2.32 5.69
C PHE A 195 19.99 2.36 6.73
N GLU A 196 19.31 3.50 6.87
CA GLU A 196 18.13 3.69 7.74
C GLU A 196 16.93 4.21 6.93
N LEU A 197 15.76 3.60 7.12
CA LEU A 197 14.47 4.04 6.58
C LEU A 197 13.80 5.01 7.58
N SER A 198 14.30 6.25 7.64
CA SER A 198 13.87 7.23 8.65
C SER A 198 12.46 7.76 8.37
N GLY A 199 11.61 7.78 9.40
CA GLY A 199 10.24 8.31 9.32
C GLY A 199 9.30 7.53 8.40
N SER A 200 9.55 6.23 8.18
CA SER A 200 8.71 5.39 7.33
C SER A 200 7.24 5.37 7.79
N SER A 201 6.36 5.81 6.89
CA SER A 201 4.92 5.92 7.08
C SER A 201 4.17 5.71 5.75
N VAL A 202 2.84 5.64 5.82
CA VAL A 202 1.96 5.66 4.66
C VAL A 202 1.16 6.93 4.66
N LYS A 203 1.14 7.62 3.53
CA LYS A 203 0.40 8.86 3.33
C LYS A 203 -0.80 8.62 2.43
N ALA A 204 -1.97 9.01 2.91
CA ALA A 204 -3.14 9.13 2.05
C ALA A 204 -3.03 10.42 1.25
N MET A 205 -3.24 10.30 -0.05
CA MET A 205 -3.14 11.36 -1.03
C MET A 205 -4.51 11.62 -1.64
N THR A 206 -4.73 12.83 -2.15
CA THR A 206 -5.99 13.17 -2.80
C THR A 206 -5.84 14.21 -3.89
N GLU A 207 -6.74 14.15 -4.87
CA GLU A 207 -6.96 15.16 -5.91
C GLU A 207 -8.43 15.12 -6.38
N GLU A 208 -8.88 16.12 -7.13
CA GLU A 208 -10.19 16.08 -7.81
C GLU A 208 -10.05 15.52 -9.23
N ASP A 209 -10.85 14.49 -9.52
CA ASP A 209 -11.07 13.95 -10.86
C ASP A 209 -12.22 14.67 -11.57
N PHE A 210 -12.07 14.91 -12.86
CA PHE A 210 -13.10 15.50 -13.71
C PHE A 210 -13.47 14.54 -14.83
N LEU A 211 -14.76 14.28 -15.03
CA LEU A 211 -15.22 13.50 -16.16
C LEU A 211 -15.34 14.39 -17.40
N VAL A 212 -14.58 14.10 -18.46
CA VAL A 212 -14.58 14.89 -19.70
C VAL A 212 -15.47 14.26 -20.79
N GLU A 213 -15.76 15.02 -21.86
CA GLU A 213 -16.47 14.50 -23.05
C GLU A 213 -15.79 13.22 -23.57
N GLY A 214 -16.58 12.22 -23.94
CA GLY A 214 -16.07 10.90 -24.37
C GLY A 214 -15.78 9.89 -23.24
N GLY A 215 -15.95 10.26 -21.97
CA GLY A 215 -15.88 9.30 -20.85
C GLY A 215 -14.48 9.12 -20.24
N ALA A 216 -13.50 9.90 -20.68
CA ALA A 216 -12.19 9.94 -20.04
C ALA A 216 -12.23 10.70 -18.70
N ILE A 217 -11.33 10.35 -17.79
CA ILE A 217 -11.09 11.03 -16.52
C ILE A 217 -9.91 11.98 -16.69
N LYS A 218 -10.05 13.24 -16.26
CA LYS A 218 -8.99 14.23 -16.22
C LYS A 218 -8.66 14.56 -14.76
N HIS A 219 -7.41 14.37 -14.38
CA HIS A 219 -6.90 14.74 -13.06
C HIS A 219 -6.60 16.24 -13.02
N SER A 220 -7.08 16.93 -11.98
CA SER A 220 -6.78 18.37 -11.81
C SER A 220 -5.43 18.66 -11.17
N GLY A 221 -4.85 17.68 -10.48
CA GLY A 221 -3.70 17.89 -9.60
C GLY A 221 -4.00 18.79 -8.39
N GLN A 222 -5.27 19.14 -8.14
CA GLN A 222 -5.68 19.97 -7.01
C GLN A 222 -6.66 19.20 -6.12
N ALA A 223 -6.44 19.26 -4.81
CA ALA A 223 -7.34 18.69 -3.82
C ALA A 223 -8.32 19.74 -3.28
N ASN A 224 -9.57 19.33 -3.08
CA ASN A 224 -10.52 20.12 -2.29
C ASN A 224 -10.10 20.14 -0.81
N PRO A 225 -10.20 21.27 -0.09
CA PRO A 225 -9.89 21.35 1.35
C PRO A 225 -10.58 20.30 2.23
N ILE A 226 -11.78 19.82 1.88
CA ILE A 226 -12.44 18.75 2.65
C ILE A 226 -11.76 17.39 2.40
N ALA A 227 -11.46 17.08 1.13
CA ALA A 227 -10.79 15.84 0.76
C ALA A 227 -9.37 15.80 1.33
N GLN A 228 -8.65 16.92 1.27
CA GLN A 228 -7.32 17.07 1.87
C GLN A 228 -7.36 16.79 3.38
N ARG A 229 -8.30 17.41 4.11
CA ARG A 229 -8.44 17.15 5.55
C ARG A 229 -8.75 15.69 5.87
N TRP A 230 -9.49 14.99 5.01
CA TRP A 230 -9.74 13.56 5.22
C TRP A 230 -8.48 12.72 4.96
N ALA A 231 -7.74 13.03 3.90
CA ALA A 231 -6.47 12.38 3.59
C ALA A 231 -5.42 12.62 4.70
N ASP A 232 -5.33 13.84 5.23
CA ASP A 232 -4.46 14.19 6.35
C ASP A 232 -4.86 13.40 7.62
N MET A 233 -6.16 13.32 7.92
CA MET A 233 -6.69 12.55 9.05
C MET A 233 -6.40 11.05 8.91
N MET A 234 -6.57 10.49 7.72
CA MET A 234 -6.23 9.09 7.48
C MET A 234 -4.73 8.84 7.62
N THR A 235 -3.89 9.76 7.15
CA THR A 235 -2.43 9.69 7.33
C THR A 235 -2.06 9.71 8.81
N GLU A 236 -2.61 10.66 9.58
CA GLU A 236 -2.38 10.76 11.03
C GLU A 236 -2.83 9.49 11.77
N LYS A 237 -3.97 8.92 11.38
CA LYS A 237 -4.54 7.72 11.99
C LYS A 237 -4.04 6.41 11.42
N TYR A 238 -3.16 6.44 10.42
CA TYR A 238 -2.66 5.25 9.74
C TYR A 238 -1.98 4.25 10.69
N PRO A 239 -1.14 4.67 11.67
CA PRO A 239 -0.51 3.72 12.60
C PRO A 239 -1.53 2.92 13.44
N GLU A 240 -2.59 3.57 13.92
CA GLU A 240 -3.68 2.89 14.64
C GLU A 240 -4.47 1.96 13.70
N LEU A 241 -4.70 2.40 12.45
CA LEU A 241 -5.45 1.66 11.44
C LEU A 241 -4.70 0.41 11.00
N ALA A 242 -3.38 0.47 10.87
CA ALA A 242 -2.50 -0.63 10.50
C ALA A 242 -2.55 -1.81 11.49
N VAL A 243 -2.87 -1.56 12.76
CA VAL A 243 -3.05 -2.59 13.78
C VAL A 243 -4.50 -3.08 13.82
N ALA A 244 -5.47 -2.17 13.76
CA ALA A 244 -6.89 -2.51 13.87
C ALA A 244 -7.43 -3.25 12.64
N ASP A 245 -6.84 -2.99 11.47
CA ASP A 245 -7.15 -3.65 10.21
C ASP A 245 -5.82 -4.01 9.48
N PRO A 246 -5.29 -5.23 9.72
CA PRO A 246 -3.92 -5.60 9.36
C PRO A 246 -3.54 -5.42 7.89
N VAL A 247 -4.50 -5.33 6.97
CA VAL A 247 -4.23 -5.05 5.54
C VAL A 247 -3.46 -3.74 5.34
N PHE A 248 -3.71 -2.73 6.17
CA PHE A 248 -3.00 -1.45 6.07
C PHE A 248 -1.56 -1.55 6.60
N GLY A 249 -1.30 -2.38 7.61
CA GLY A 249 0.07 -2.67 8.04
C GLY A 249 0.82 -3.55 7.02
N GLN A 250 0.14 -4.51 6.39
CA GLN A 250 0.71 -5.31 5.32
C GLN A 250 1.09 -4.43 4.13
N LEU A 251 0.25 -3.44 3.79
CA LEU A 251 0.57 -2.45 2.76
C LEU A 251 1.83 -1.66 3.13
N HIS A 252 1.97 -1.24 4.39
CA HIS A 252 3.18 -0.55 4.86
C HIS A 252 4.42 -1.45 4.70
N ASN A 253 4.31 -2.72 5.05
CA ASN A 253 5.40 -3.69 4.85
C ASN A 253 5.76 -3.85 3.37
N CYS A 254 4.77 -3.98 2.49
CA CYS A 254 4.97 -4.05 1.04
C CYS A 254 5.69 -2.80 0.51
N MET A 255 5.32 -1.62 0.99
CA MET A 255 5.95 -0.34 0.65
C MET A 255 7.42 -0.29 1.08
N ASP A 256 7.71 -0.63 2.35
CA ASP A 256 9.08 -0.69 2.87
C ASP A 256 9.93 -1.69 2.07
N LEU A 257 9.40 -2.89 1.81
CA LEU A 257 10.07 -3.91 1.01
C LEU A 257 10.36 -3.45 -0.43
N ALA A 258 9.43 -2.76 -1.09
CA ALA A 258 9.65 -2.24 -2.44
C ALA A 258 10.77 -1.19 -2.48
N VAL A 259 10.86 -0.32 -1.46
CA VAL A 259 11.95 0.66 -1.32
C VAL A 259 13.26 -0.04 -1.03
N ILE A 260 13.27 -1.06 -0.18
CA ILE A 260 14.46 -1.90 0.09
C ILE A 260 14.91 -2.63 -1.18
N GLY A 261 13.98 -3.20 -1.97
CA GLY A 261 14.32 -3.82 -3.24
C GLY A 261 14.99 -2.84 -4.21
N ALA A 262 14.46 -1.61 -4.32
CA ALA A 262 15.10 -0.56 -5.10
C ALA A 262 16.48 -0.17 -4.54
N LEU A 263 16.62 -0.05 -3.22
CA LEU A 263 17.89 0.24 -2.56
C LEU A 263 18.95 -0.85 -2.83
N VAL A 264 18.58 -2.12 -2.67
CA VAL A 264 19.44 -3.29 -2.92
C VAL A 264 20.01 -3.26 -4.35
N VAL A 265 19.15 -2.98 -5.33
CA VAL A 265 19.57 -2.94 -6.74
C VAL A 265 20.39 -1.70 -7.06
N ARG A 266 19.93 -0.52 -6.62
CA ARG A 266 20.53 0.76 -7.00
C ARG A 266 21.90 0.98 -6.35
N GLU A 267 22.02 0.64 -5.06
CA GLU A 267 23.25 0.80 -4.29
C GLU A 267 24.16 -0.43 -4.35
N ASN A 268 23.79 -1.39 -5.20
CA ASN A 268 24.52 -2.62 -5.48
C ASN A 268 24.89 -3.42 -4.22
N LEU A 269 23.95 -3.55 -3.29
CA LEU A 269 24.22 -4.06 -1.94
C LEU A 269 24.69 -5.52 -1.94
N LEU A 270 24.18 -6.35 -2.85
CA LEU A 270 24.58 -7.75 -2.95
C LEU A 270 26.03 -7.89 -3.40
N ASP A 271 26.46 -7.11 -4.40
CA ASP A 271 27.83 -7.13 -4.88
C ASP A 271 28.79 -6.55 -3.83
N LYS A 272 28.39 -5.49 -3.11
CA LYS A 272 29.16 -4.94 -1.98
C LYS A 272 29.36 -5.98 -0.88
N ALA A 273 28.35 -6.80 -0.60
CA ALA A 273 28.48 -7.92 0.32
C ALA A 273 29.33 -9.06 -0.27
N GLY A 274 29.41 -9.20 -1.59
CA GLY A 274 29.86 -10.44 -2.22
C GLY A 274 28.87 -11.59 -2.01
N LEU A 275 27.59 -11.28 -1.88
CA LEU A 275 26.49 -12.21 -1.61
C LEU A 275 25.77 -12.61 -2.91
N SER A 276 25.68 -13.91 -3.17
CA SER A 276 24.89 -14.46 -4.29
C SER A 276 23.62 -15.15 -3.77
N LEU A 277 22.47 -14.79 -4.35
CA LEU A 277 21.15 -15.26 -3.91
C LEU A 277 20.33 -15.94 -5.04
N PRO A 278 20.88 -16.92 -5.79
CA PRO A 278 20.22 -17.48 -6.96
C PRO A 278 18.84 -18.07 -6.64
N THR A 279 18.70 -18.82 -5.54
CA THR A 279 17.41 -19.41 -5.12
C THR A 279 16.35 -18.37 -4.78
N ILE A 280 16.74 -17.25 -4.16
CA ILE A 280 15.82 -16.15 -3.82
C ILE A 280 15.44 -15.35 -5.06
N MET A 281 16.38 -15.13 -5.98
CA MET A 281 16.16 -14.31 -7.17
C MET A 281 15.46 -15.06 -8.31
N ASP A 282 15.59 -16.39 -8.38
CA ASP A 282 15.00 -17.23 -9.42
C ASP A 282 13.68 -17.88 -8.97
N SER A 283 12.59 -17.58 -9.67
CA SER A 283 11.27 -18.15 -9.41
C SER A 283 11.15 -19.66 -9.69
N THR A 284 12.07 -20.22 -10.47
CA THR A 284 12.11 -21.67 -10.77
C THR A 284 12.72 -22.48 -9.64
N GLU A 285 13.63 -21.87 -8.87
CA GLU A 285 14.29 -22.48 -7.71
C GLU A 285 13.45 -22.35 -6.43
N LEU A 286 12.79 -21.20 -6.25
CA LEU A 286 11.85 -20.95 -5.15
C LEU A 286 10.55 -20.34 -5.67
N GLY A 287 9.53 -21.20 -5.81
CA GLY A 287 8.17 -20.79 -6.15
C GLY A 287 7.52 -19.94 -5.07
N MET A 288 6.58 -19.09 -5.48
CA MET A 288 5.75 -18.26 -4.59
C MET A 288 4.34 -18.83 -4.51
N ILE A 289 3.60 -18.51 -3.45
CA ILE A 289 2.18 -18.85 -3.40
C ILE A 289 1.43 -17.99 -4.42
N GLU A 290 0.70 -18.65 -5.32
CA GLU A 290 -0.14 -17.97 -6.30
C GLU A 290 -1.60 -17.88 -5.82
N PHE A 291 -2.18 -16.70 -6.01
CA PHE A 291 -3.56 -16.38 -5.73
C PHE A 291 -4.32 -16.07 -7.02
N PHE A 292 -5.64 -16.24 -6.99
CA PHE A 292 -6.49 -15.78 -8.08
C PHE A 292 -6.55 -14.24 -8.08
N PRO A 293 -6.08 -13.57 -9.16
CA PRO A 293 -6.03 -12.12 -9.20
C PRO A 293 -7.46 -11.57 -9.35
N PRO A 294 -7.92 -10.69 -8.46
CA PRO A 294 -9.23 -10.07 -8.61
C PRO A 294 -9.19 -9.14 -9.82
N LYS A 295 -10.12 -9.33 -10.77
CA LYS A 295 -10.16 -8.55 -12.02
C LYS A 295 -11.18 -7.41 -11.98
N GLN A 296 -12.24 -7.59 -11.20
CA GLN A 296 -13.34 -6.63 -11.12
C GLN A 296 -13.99 -6.62 -9.74
N VAL A 297 -14.65 -5.50 -9.39
CA VAL A 297 -15.44 -5.35 -8.15
C VAL A 297 -16.66 -4.47 -8.39
N GLU A 298 -17.74 -4.69 -7.64
CA GLU A 298 -18.95 -3.86 -7.75
C GLU A 298 -18.71 -2.41 -7.31
N SER A 299 -19.35 -1.46 -7.99
CA SER A 299 -19.24 -0.02 -7.73
C SER A 299 -19.86 0.50 -6.43
N GLN A 300 -20.31 -0.39 -5.54
CA GLN A 300 -20.93 0.01 -4.27
C GLN A 300 -20.00 0.88 -3.43
N ALA A 301 -18.67 0.65 -3.52
CA ALA A 301 -17.64 1.43 -2.84
C ALA A 301 -17.36 2.83 -3.41
N SER A 302 -18.02 3.21 -4.50
CA SER A 302 -17.68 4.41 -5.23
C SER A 302 -18.79 5.44 -5.30
N VAL A 303 -20.04 5.15 -4.92
CA VAL A 303 -21.13 6.13 -5.01
C VAL A 303 -22.00 6.12 -3.76
N MET A 304 -22.18 7.28 -3.16
CA MET A 304 -23.06 7.45 -2.00
C MET A 304 -23.89 8.73 -2.06
N ASN A 305 -25.09 8.66 -1.48
CA ASN A 305 -25.89 9.83 -1.18
C ASN A 305 -25.82 10.20 0.30
N VAL A 306 -25.43 11.44 0.63
CA VAL A 306 -25.48 11.97 1.99
C VAL A 306 -26.35 13.21 2.04
N LYS A 307 -27.50 13.12 2.73
CA LYS A 307 -28.40 14.27 2.97
C LYS A 307 -28.77 15.01 1.67
N GLY A 308 -29.03 14.28 0.58
CA GLY A 308 -29.38 14.84 -0.73
C GLY A 308 -28.18 15.23 -1.62
N ARG A 309 -26.96 14.73 -1.34
CA ARG A 309 -25.74 15.02 -2.11
C ARG A 309 -25.07 13.79 -2.67
N TRP A 310 -24.36 13.98 -3.78
CA TRP A 310 -23.70 12.95 -4.55
C TRP A 310 -22.18 13.01 -4.39
N VAL A 311 -21.58 11.91 -3.98
CA VAL A 311 -20.13 11.71 -4.05
C VAL A 311 -19.89 10.46 -4.86
N ALA A 312 -19.05 10.58 -5.89
CA ALA A 312 -18.61 9.46 -6.69
C ALA A 312 -17.07 9.37 -6.66
N THR A 313 -16.49 8.50 -5.84
CA THR A 313 -15.04 8.27 -5.88
C THR A 313 -14.75 7.31 -7.04
N ALA A 314 -14.53 7.89 -8.22
CA ALA A 314 -14.37 7.13 -9.45
C ALA A 314 -12.95 6.55 -9.61
N SER A 315 -11.94 7.05 -8.89
CA SER A 315 -10.61 6.47 -8.99
C SER A 315 -9.85 6.54 -7.66
N GLY A 316 -8.83 5.72 -7.54
CA GLY A 316 -7.99 5.60 -6.36
C GLY A 316 -7.03 4.44 -6.49
N GLY A 317 -6.22 4.18 -5.47
CA GLY A 317 -5.27 3.08 -5.56
C GLY A 317 -4.15 3.09 -4.54
N VAL A 318 -3.08 2.41 -4.93
CA VAL A 318 -1.78 2.51 -4.28
C VAL A 318 -0.77 2.89 -5.36
N ALA A 319 0.16 3.78 -5.04
CA ALA A 319 1.31 4.09 -5.88
C ALA A 319 2.61 4.04 -5.08
N ILE A 320 3.59 3.30 -5.60
CA ILE A 320 4.90 3.13 -4.97
C ILE A 320 5.97 3.45 -6.02
N ASN A 321 6.54 4.65 -5.92
CA ASN A 321 7.71 5.04 -6.71
C ASN A 321 9.00 4.76 -5.93
N SER A 322 9.32 3.47 -5.74
CA SER A 322 10.44 3.04 -4.90
C SER A 322 11.78 3.62 -5.35
N TRP A 323 12.06 3.61 -6.66
CA TRP A 323 13.28 4.18 -7.23
C TRP A 323 13.38 5.68 -7.03
N GLY A 324 12.30 6.42 -7.31
CA GLY A 324 12.27 7.87 -7.11
C GLY A 324 12.42 8.26 -5.64
N ILE A 325 11.94 7.43 -4.71
CA ILE A 325 12.15 7.61 -3.27
C ILE A 325 13.62 7.46 -2.91
N VAL A 326 14.26 6.36 -3.33
CA VAL A 326 15.70 6.17 -3.07
C VAL A 326 16.51 7.30 -3.71
N GLU A 327 16.19 7.70 -4.94
CA GLU A 327 16.87 8.80 -5.62
C GLU A 327 16.80 10.12 -4.87
N LYS A 328 15.59 10.48 -4.43
CA LYS A 328 15.33 11.82 -3.91
C LYS A 328 15.67 11.95 -2.45
N LEU A 329 15.61 10.86 -1.68
CA LEU A 329 15.68 10.90 -0.22
C LEU A 329 16.95 10.30 0.39
N LEU A 330 17.83 9.68 -0.41
CA LEU A 330 19.11 9.15 0.07
C LEU A 330 20.05 10.27 0.51
N ARG A 331 20.58 10.21 1.73
CA ARG A 331 21.44 11.23 2.36
C ARG A 331 22.53 10.59 3.21
N ASP A 332 23.72 11.18 3.18
CA ASP A 332 24.81 10.82 4.09
C ASP A 332 24.45 11.10 5.56
N SER A 333 24.84 10.22 6.47
CA SER A 333 24.70 10.41 7.90
C SER A 333 25.67 9.57 8.74
N ASP A 334 26.39 10.21 9.65
CA ASP A 334 27.27 9.55 10.63
C ASP A 334 26.48 8.78 11.72
N LYS A 335 25.15 8.86 11.73
CA LYS A 335 24.32 8.24 12.77
C LYS A 335 24.02 6.76 12.53
N VAL A 336 24.24 6.27 11.30
CA VAL A 336 23.80 4.92 10.89
C VAL A 336 24.88 3.87 11.15
N ALA A 337 26.16 4.19 10.93
CA ALA A 337 27.27 3.27 11.17
C ALA A 337 27.30 2.70 12.62
N PRO A 338 27.10 3.50 13.68
CA PRO A 338 27.04 2.96 15.04
C PRO A 338 25.88 1.98 15.30
N ALA A 339 24.81 2.03 14.51
CA ALA A 339 23.71 1.05 14.60
C ALA A 339 24.11 -0.29 13.99
N ARG A 340 24.84 -0.27 12.86
CA ARG A 340 25.43 -1.47 12.25
C ARG A 340 26.41 -2.16 13.20
N ASP A 341 27.30 -1.40 13.84
CA ASP A 341 28.29 -1.97 14.79
C ASP A 341 27.68 -2.65 16.02
N LYS A 342 26.42 -2.32 16.35
CA LYS A 342 25.67 -2.97 17.45
C LYS A 342 24.87 -4.18 16.98
N ALA A 343 24.53 -4.25 15.70
CA ALA A 343 23.70 -5.28 15.11
C ALA A 343 24.54 -6.42 14.51
N VAL A 344 25.67 -6.75 15.14
CA VAL A 344 26.60 -7.78 14.68
C VAL A 344 25.89 -9.14 14.70
N PRO A 345 25.88 -9.90 13.58
CA PRO A 345 25.30 -11.22 13.53
C PRO A 345 25.90 -12.18 14.55
N VAL A 346 25.04 -13.03 15.14
CA VAL A 346 25.46 -14.15 15.99
C VAL A 346 25.74 -15.38 15.13
N ASP A 347 26.90 -16.01 15.31
CA ASP A 347 27.32 -17.15 14.48
C ASP A 347 26.32 -18.33 14.55
N ASN A 348 26.09 -18.97 13.39
CA ASN A 348 25.22 -20.14 13.19
C ASN A 348 23.70 -19.92 13.37
N VAL A 349 23.20 -18.68 13.35
CA VAL A 349 21.76 -18.40 13.33
C VAL A 349 21.43 -17.40 12.22
N TRP A 350 20.37 -17.68 11.45
CA TRP A 350 19.95 -16.81 10.34
C TRP A 350 19.17 -15.56 10.80
N TRP A 351 18.78 -15.50 12.08
CA TRP A 351 18.11 -14.37 12.72
C TRP A 351 18.51 -14.26 14.20
N TRP A 352 18.43 -13.07 14.79
CA TRP A 352 18.69 -12.82 16.21
C TRP A 352 17.91 -11.59 16.71
N ASN A 353 17.85 -11.41 18.03
CA ASN A 353 17.23 -10.26 18.70
C ASN A 353 18.07 -9.83 19.90
#